data_AF-A0A3N2PRT8-F1
#
_entry.id   AF-A0A3N2PRT8-F1
#
_cell.length_a   1.000
_cell.length_b   1.000
_cell.length_c   1.000
_cell.angle_alpha   90.00
_cell.angle_beta   90.00
_cell.angle_gamma   90.00
#
_symmetry.space_group_name_H-M   'P 1'
#
loop_
_entity.id
_entity.type
_entity.pdbx_description
1 polymer ?
#
loop_
_entity_poly.entity_id
_entity_poly.type
_entity_poly.pdbx_seq_one_letter_code
_entity_poly.pdbx_strand_id
1 'polypeptide(L)'
;MGDTTWTAYVKRGPITPTVLHEIYASDQAMYPAPLAFERLRDWVDVAGTDFSFAVYSDADQTDGEGVLIGAVIALPLRKTSWDALVMGELKETSVIASRDLWTPADSEARLGVHVFHVEVYRDSVAGRQVRGFVRRAVDEIVETFKARGVVMEGLSALTATDQGRRCFLNLGFEPTGYEEVWVRRSPDGPTELVVFRHGGDEQDQTRTRPGEVLGRAQMMVKKTR
;
A
#
# COMPACT_ATOMS: atom_id res chain seq x y z
N MET A 1 16.99 -23.72 -0.11
CA MET A 1 16.91 -23.64 -1.59
C MET A 1 16.57 -22.22 -1.93
N GLY A 2 17.58 -21.43 -2.36
CA GLY A 2 17.34 -20.05 -2.79
C GLY A 2 16.55 -20.06 -4.09
N ASP A 3 15.40 -19.39 -4.11
CA ASP A 3 14.56 -19.25 -5.30
C ASP A 3 15.23 -18.27 -6.24
N THR A 4 16.09 -18.79 -7.11
CA THR A 4 16.75 -18.00 -8.14
C THR A 4 15.69 -17.39 -9.05
N THR A 5 15.80 -16.07 -9.20
CA THR A 5 15.43 -15.28 -10.38
C THR A 5 13.95 -14.93 -10.61
N TRP A 6 13.29 -14.28 -9.65
CA TRP A 6 12.22 -13.31 -10.02
C TRP A 6 12.75 -12.30 -11.03
N THR A 7 13.93 -11.76 -10.74
CA THR A 7 14.62 -10.70 -11.48
C THR A 7 15.17 -11.11 -12.84
N ALA A 8 15.25 -12.40 -13.21
CA ALA A 8 15.72 -12.77 -14.55
C ALA A 8 14.64 -12.66 -15.63
N TYR A 9 13.37 -12.51 -15.25
CA TYR A 9 12.25 -12.52 -16.20
C TYR A 9 11.37 -11.28 -16.07
N VAL A 10 11.72 -10.36 -15.16
CA VAL A 10 10.97 -9.13 -14.91
C VAL A 10 11.92 -7.95 -14.73
N LYS A 11 11.49 -6.77 -15.17
CA LYS A 11 12.22 -5.52 -15.01
C LYS A 11 11.40 -4.53 -14.18
N ARG A 12 12.09 -3.80 -13.29
CA ARG A 12 11.51 -2.66 -12.57
C ARG A 12 11.54 -1.40 -13.42
N GLY A 13 10.46 -0.64 -13.40
CA GLY A 13 10.36 0.67 -14.03
C GLY A 13 9.55 1.65 -13.18
N PRO A 14 9.56 2.94 -13.56
CA PRO A 14 8.68 3.92 -12.94
C PRO A 14 7.21 3.57 -13.21
N ILE A 15 6.34 3.94 -12.27
CA ILE A 15 4.89 3.94 -12.53
C ILE A 15 4.61 5.08 -13.53
N THR A 16 4.11 4.73 -14.71
CA THR A 16 3.76 5.72 -15.73
C THR A 16 2.46 6.43 -15.35
N PRO A 17 2.17 7.63 -15.93
CA PRO A 17 0.90 8.31 -15.69
C PRO A 17 -0.32 7.45 -16.01
N THR A 18 -0.25 6.62 -17.05
CA THR A 18 -1.32 5.67 -17.42
C THR A 18 -1.57 4.66 -16.31
N VAL A 19 -0.51 3.99 -15.83
CA VAL A 19 -0.62 3.00 -14.74
C VAL A 19 -1.12 3.67 -13.46
N LEU A 20 -0.68 4.89 -13.16
CA LEU A 20 -1.14 5.63 -11.99
C LEU A 20 -2.64 5.96 -12.06
N HIS A 21 -3.15 6.34 -13.23
CA HIS A 21 -4.58 6.57 -13.45
C HIS A 21 -5.41 5.29 -13.30
N GLU A 22 -4.89 4.15 -13.77
CA GLU A 22 -5.55 2.85 -13.60
C GLU A 22 -5.63 2.45 -12.12
N ILE A 23 -4.53 2.59 -11.38
CA ILE A 23 -4.49 2.34 -9.94
C ILE A 23 -5.50 3.24 -9.21
N TYR A 24 -5.50 4.54 -9.55
CA TYR A 24 -6.45 5.48 -8.97
C TYR A 24 -7.91 5.08 -9.24
N ALA A 25 -8.23 4.71 -10.48
CA ALA A 25 -9.58 4.26 -10.83
C ALA A 25 -9.97 2.96 -10.10
N SER A 26 -9.02 2.01 -9.96
CA SER A 26 -9.20 0.76 -9.23
C SER A 26 -9.50 1.01 -7.74
N ASP A 27 -8.76 1.91 -7.11
CA ASP A 27 -8.95 2.33 -5.72
C ASP A 27 -10.32 3.00 -5.50
N GLN A 28 -10.67 3.98 -6.35
CA GLN A 28 -11.96 4.69 -6.29
C GLN A 28 -13.17 3.78 -6.54
N ALA A 29 -12.98 2.70 -7.31
CA ALA A 29 -14.02 1.69 -7.53
C ALA A 29 -14.21 0.76 -6.31
N MET A 30 -13.18 0.56 -5.49
CA MET A 30 -13.21 -0.37 -4.36
C MET A 30 -13.82 0.25 -3.11
N TYR A 31 -13.53 1.52 -2.83
CA TYR A 31 -14.15 2.24 -1.73
C TYR A 31 -14.29 3.73 -2.04
N PRO A 32 -15.33 4.39 -1.51
CA PRO A 32 -15.56 5.83 -1.68
C PRO A 32 -14.63 6.66 -0.78
N ALA A 33 -13.33 6.36 -0.75
CA ALA A 33 -12.36 7.16 -0.03
C ALA A 33 -11.96 8.37 -0.90
N PRO A 34 -12.03 9.59 -0.37
CA PRO A 34 -11.70 10.80 -1.11
C PRO A 34 -10.17 11.00 -1.17
N LEU A 35 -9.45 10.06 -1.79
CA LEU A 35 -8.07 10.31 -2.20
C LEU A 35 -8.12 11.15 -3.48
N ALA A 36 -7.47 12.31 -3.49
CA ALA A 36 -7.31 13.08 -4.73
C ALA A 36 -6.20 12.48 -5.58
N PHE A 37 -6.37 12.47 -6.91
CA PHE A 37 -5.36 11.93 -7.83
C PHE A 37 -4.01 12.63 -7.67
N GLU A 38 -4.00 13.95 -7.44
CA GLU A 38 -2.80 14.73 -7.21
C GLU A 38 -2.04 14.25 -5.97
N ARG A 39 -2.75 13.83 -4.91
CA ARG A 39 -2.12 13.28 -3.71
C ARG A 39 -1.45 11.95 -3.99
N LEU A 40 -2.10 11.07 -4.76
CA LEU A 40 -1.51 9.79 -5.16
C LEU A 40 -0.26 10.00 -6.02
N ARG A 41 -0.31 10.95 -6.97
CA ARG A 41 0.85 11.35 -7.77
C ARG A 41 2.00 11.85 -6.90
N ASP A 42 1.71 12.79 -5.99
CA ASP A 42 2.73 13.35 -5.09
C ASP A 42 3.39 12.27 -4.23
N TRP A 43 2.63 11.25 -3.79
CA TRP A 43 3.18 10.10 -3.07
C TRP A 43 4.17 9.30 -3.93
N VAL A 44 3.80 8.97 -5.18
CA VAL A 44 4.67 8.22 -6.09
C VAL A 44 5.91 9.02 -6.45
N ASP A 45 5.77 10.32 -6.71
CA ASP A 45 6.88 11.21 -7.07
C ASP A 45 7.91 11.32 -5.93
N VAL A 46 7.44 11.48 -4.68
CA VAL A 46 8.32 11.61 -3.51
C VAL A 46 8.91 10.28 -3.08
N ALA A 47 8.13 9.19 -3.10
CA ALA A 47 8.63 7.86 -2.77
C ALA A 47 9.66 7.38 -3.81
N GLY A 48 9.49 7.76 -5.08
CA GLY A 48 10.37 7.38 -6.17
C GLY A 48 10.34 5.87 -6.47
N THR A 49 11.17 5.48 -7.43
CA THR A 49 11.19 4.10 -7.97
C THR A 49 11.79 3.05 -7.03
N ASP A 50 12.31 3.49 -5.88
CA ASP A 50 12.82 2.60 -4.84
C ASP A 50 11.70 1.95 -4.03
N PHE A 51 10.58 2.64 -3.87
CA PHE A 51 9.45 2.17 -3.05
C PHE A 51 8.16 2.06 -3.84
N SER A 52 8.00 2.87 -4.90
CA SER A 52 6.83 2.83 -5.77
C SER A 52 7.24 2.54 -7.22
N PHE A 53 6.90 1.36 -7.72
CA PHE A 53 7.41 0.87 -9.00
C PHE A 53 6.43 -0.02 -9.75
N ALA A 54 6.59 -0.04 -11.07
CA ALA A 54 5.96 -0.99 -11.96
C ALA A 54 6.92 -2.13 -12.30
N VAL A 55 6.36 -3.30 -12.56
CA VAL A 55 7.08 -4.53 -12.91
C VAL A 55 6.60 -4.98 -14.28
N TYR A 56 7.53 -5.19 -15.19
CA TYR A 56 7.27 -5.56 -16.59
C TYR A 56 7.85 -6.92 -16.92
N SER A 57 7.20 -7.68 -17.80
CA SER A 57 7.76 -8.88 -18.38
C SER A 57 8.77 -8.50 -19.45
N ASP A 58 9.80 -9.32 -19.55
CA ASP A 58 10.86 -9.30 -20.56
C ASP A 58 12.15 -8.57 -20.17
N ALA A 59 13.23 -9.34 -20.32
CA ALA A 59 14.60 -9.02 -19.95
C ALA A 59 15.51 -8.90 -21.19
N ASP A 60 14.99 -9.09 -22.41
CA ASP A 60 15.77 -8.95 -23.63
C ASP A 60 15.71 -7.53 -24.24
N GLN A 61 16.92 -7.02 -24.47
CA GLN A 61 17.27 -5.67 -24.88
C GLN A 61 17.14 -5.55 -26.39
N THR A 62 16.11 -4.89 -26.93
CA THR A 62 16.29 -4.16 -28.21
C THR A 62 15.15 -3.22 -28.61
N ASP A 63 13.87 -3.49 -28.31
CA ASP A 63 12.78 -2.64 -28.83
C ASP A 63 11.62 -2.50 -27.83
N GLY A 64 11.56 -1.32 -27.19
CA GLY A 64 10.41 -0.67 -26.53
C GLY A 64 9.22 -1.49 -25.99
N GLU A 65 9.10 -1.45 -24.65
CA GLU A 65 7.92 -1.73 -23.80
C GLU A 65 7.57 -3.21 -23.52
N GLY A 66 8.13 -3.73 -22.42
CA GLY A 66 7.71 -4.99 -21.82
C GLY A 66 6.26 -4.94 -21.32
N VAL A 67 5.62 -6.11 -21.15
CA VAL A 67 4.22 -6.20 -20.72
C VAL A 67 4.10 -5.91 -19.22
N LEU A 68 3.21 -5.01 -18.81
CA LEU A 68 2.98 -4.72 -17.39
C LEU A 68 2.47 -5.98 -16.65
N ILE A 69 3.24 -6.44 -15.66
CA ILE A 69 2.89 -7.55 -14.77
C ILE A 69 2.13 -7.05 -13.55
N GLY A 70 2.56 -5.93 -12.99
CA GLY A 70 2.08 -5.45 -11.71
C GLY A 70 2.67 -4.11 -11.33
N ALA A 71 2.08 -3.48 -10.33
CA ALA A 71 2.56 -2.23 -9.77
C ALA A 71 2.42 -2.24 -8.25
N VAL A 72 3.31 -1.52 -7.58
CA VAL A 72 3.39 -1.40 -6.14
C VAL A 72 3.56 0.07 -5.81
N ILE A 73 2.71 0.59 -4.93
CA ILE A 73 2.88 1.90 -4.32
C ILE A 73 3.16 1.66 -2.83
N ALA A 74 4.39 1.89 -2.42
CA ALA A 74 4.79 1.88 -1.03
C ALA A 74 5.31 3.25 -0.60
N LEU A 75 4.89 3.65 0.58
CA LEU A 75 5.11 4.95 1.18
C LEU A 75 6.19 4.80 2.27
N PRO A 76 7.41 5.31 2.06
CA PRO A 76 8.44 5.35 3.11
C PRO A 76 8.07 6.45 4.11
N LEU A 77 7.39 6.12 5.20
CA LEU A 77 6.92 7.10 6.18
C LEU A 77 7.97 7.33 7.25
N ARG A 78 8.23 8.61 7.58
CA ARG A 78 8.96 9.00 8.79
C ARG A 78 8.38 8.25 10.00
N LYS A 79 9.22 7.92 10.98
CA LYS A 79 8.80 7.03 12.07
C LYS A 79 7.54 7.54 12.77
N THR A 80 7.47 8.83 13.06
CA THR A 80 6.31 9.45 13.73
C THR A 80 5.03 9.33 12.92
N SER A 81 5.09 9.56 11.61
CA SER A 81 3.94 9.42 10.71
C SER A 81 3.51 7.97 10.55
N TRP A 82 4.46 7.03 10.51
CA TRP A 82 4.15 5.60 10.46
C TRP A 82 3.48 5.11 11.75
N ASP A 83 4.01 5.47 12.92
CA ASP A 83 3.42 5.12 14.21
C ASP A 83 1.99 5.69 14.31
N ALA A 84 1.78 6.95 13.93
CA ALA A 84 0.46 7.58 13.90
C ALA A 84 -0.50 6.87 12.93
N LEU A 85 -0.02 6.43 11.75
CA LEU A 85 -0.84 5.70 10.77
C LEU A 85 -1.25 4.32 11.30
N VAL A 86 -0.32 3.56 11.88
CA VAL A 86 -0.57 2.23 12.44
C VAL A 86 -1.56 2.29 13.61
N MET A 87 -1.51 3.36 14.41
CA MET A 87 -2.43 3.60 15.52
C MET A 87 -3.78 4.21 15.10
N GLY A 88 -3.95 4.55 13.82
CA GLY A 88 -5.15 5.22 13.30
C GLY A 88 -5.31 6.66 13.77
N GLU A 89 -4.23 7.31 14.21
CA GLU A 89 -4.16 8.76 14.52
C GLU A 89 -4.00 9.58 13.24
N LEU A 90 -3.26 9.04 12.27
CA LEU A 90 -3.17 9.55 10.91
C LEU A 90 -3.99 8.64 9.99
N LYS A 91 -4.93 9.21 9.23
CA LYS A 91 -5.63 8.48 8.17
C LYS A 91 -4.73 8.37 6.95
N GLU A 92 -4.83 7.27 6.23
CA GLU A 92 -4.05 7.02 5.01
C GLU A 92 -4.26 8.14 3.97
N THR A 93 -5.52 8.50 3.71
CA THR A 93 -5.89 9.61 2.82
C THR A 93 -5.37 10.99 3.27
N SER A 94 -4.92 11.14 4.52
CA SER A 94 -4.41 12.39 5.10
C SER A 94 -2.88 12.46 5.12
N VAL A 95 -2.18 11.46 4.58
CA VAL A 95 -0.73 11.48 4.39
C VAL A 95 -0.37 12.58 3.37
N ILE A 96 0.52 13.48 3.77
CA ILE A 96 1.06 14.56 2.96
C ILE A 96 2.51 14.24 2.61
N ALA A 97 2.81 14.06 1.32
CA ALA A 97 4.10 13.57 0.83
C ALA A 97 5.29 14.31 1.45
N SER A 98 5.29 15.64 1.36
CA SER A 98 6.39 16.50 1.84
C SER A 98 6.58 16.51 3.35
N ARG A 99 5.54 16.17 4.14
CA ARG A 99 5.57 16.15 5.61
C ARG A 99 5.85 14.77 6.16
N ASP A 100 5.26 13.74 5.55
CA ASP A 100 5.18 12.40 6.14
C ASP A 100 6.14 11.41 5.47
N LEU A 101 6.47 11.60 4.19
CA LEU A 101 7.37 10.69 3.49
C LEU A 101 8.83 11.08 3.67
N TRP A 102 9.63 10.08 3.98
CA TRP A 102 11.07 10.16 4.00
C TRP A 102 11.63 10.15 2.57
N THR A 103 12.70 10.90 2.40
CA THR A 103 13.50 10.99 1.18
C THR A 103 14.97 10.76 1.53
N PRO A 104 15.82 10.38 0.56
CA PRO A 104 17.26 10.22 0.80
C PRO A 104 17.99 11.47 1.29
N ALA A 105 17.36 12.64 1.22
CA ALA A 105 17.91 13.89 1.76
C ALA A 105 17.66 14.07 3.26
N ASP A 106 16.76 13.29 3.85
CA ASP A 106 16.46 13.34 5.28
C ASP A 106 17.57 12.68 6.11
N SER A 107 17.89 13.25 7.27
CA SER A 107 18.87 12.69 8.21
C SER A 107 18.30 11.57 9.09
N GLU A 108 16.99 11.33 9.02
CA GLU A 108 16.31 10.29 9.78
C GLU A 108 16.70 8.91 9.26
N ALA A 109 17.25 8.07 10.14
CA ALA A 109 17.69 6.72 9.80
C ALA A 109 16.67 5.64 10.18
N ARG A 110 15.51 5.99 10.76
CA ARG A 110 14.49 5.06 11.22
C ARG A 110 13.16 5.40 10.59
N LEU A 111 12.54 4.46 9.89
CA LEU A 111 11.29 4.75 9.21
C LEU A 111 10.43 3.49 9.04
N GLY A 112 9.13 3.66 8.85
CA GLY A 112 8.23 2.55 8.57
C GLY A 112 7.71 2.63 7.14
N VAL A 113 7.38 1.49 6.56
CA VAL A 113 6.84 1.44 5.20
C VAL A 113 5.37 1.14 5.27
N HIS A 114 4.57 1.91 4.55
CA HIS A 114 3.18 1.58 4.35
C HIS A 114 2.94 1.17 2.89
N VAL A 115 2.48 -0.06 2.67
CA VAL A 115 2.11 -0.56 1.35
C VAL A 115 0.67 -0.12 1.07
N PHE A 116 0.54 0.96 0.29
CA PHE A 116 -0.74 1.55 -0.08
C PHE A 116 -1.45 0.67 -1.12
N HIS A 117 -0.75 0.34 -2.22
CA HIS A 117 -1.35 -0.42 -3.32
C HIS A 117 -0.42 -1.51 -3.82
N VAL A 118 -1.01 -2.68 -4.11
CA VAL A 118 -0.33 -3.75 -4.85
C VAL A 118 -1.32 -4.36 -5.82
N GLU A 119 -0.98 -4.30 -7.10
CA GLU A 119 -1.83 -4.82 -8.18
C GLU A 119 -1.06 -5.73 -9.11
N VAL A 120 -1.75 -6.76 -9.61
CA VAL A 120 -1.23 -7.74 -10.55
C VAL A 120 -2.15 -7.80 -11.76
N TYR A 121 -1.64 -7.42 -12.93
CA TYR A 121 -2.36 -7.38 -14.19
C TYR A 121 -2.33 -8.76 -14.85
N ARG A 122 -3.19 -9.66 -14.35
CA ARG A 122 -3.21 -11.08 -14.76
C ARG A 122 -3.71 -11.30 -16.18
N ASP A 123 -4.48 -10.37 -16.72
CA ASP A 123 -5.03 -10.46 -18.08
C ASP A 123 -3.94 -10.33 -19.15
N SER A 124 -2.81 -9.75 -18.77
CA SER A 124 -1.67 -9.50 -19.66
C SER A 124 -0.56 -10.56 -19.51
N VAL A 125 -0.55 -11.33 -18.42
CA VAL A 125 0.58 -12.23 -18.10
C VAL A 125 0.14 -13.45 -17.28
N ALA A 126 0.41 -14.66 -17.79
CA ALA A 126 0.06 -15.93 -17.15
C ALA A 126 1.29 -16.67 -16.57
N GLY A 127 1.05 -17.52 -15.57
CA GLY A 127 2.03 -18.53 -15.13
C GLY A 127 2.99 -18.10 -14.01
N ARG A 128 4.29 -18.41 -14.17
CA ARG A 128 5.33 -18.25 -13.13
C ARG A 128 5.66 -16.78 -12.80
N GLN A 129 5.44 -15.86 -13.74
CA GLN A 129 5.76 -14.43 -13.62
C GLN A 129 4.85 -13.65 -12.66
N VAL A 130 3.71 -14.19 -12.27
CA VAL A 130 2.82 -13.55 -11.27
C VAL A 130 2.81 -14.30 -9.94
N ARG A 131 3.44 -15.49 -9.88
CA ARG A 131 3.43 -16.34 -8.69
C ARG A 131 4.27 -15.69 -7.59
N GLY A 132 3.62 -15.39 -6.46
CA GLY A 132 4.29 -14.79 -5.31
C GLY A 132 4.64 -13.31 -5.49
N PHE A 133 4.03 -12.61 -6.47
CA PHE A 133 4.29 -11.19 -6.76
C PHE A 133 4.32 -10.33 -5.50
N VAL A 134 3.26 -10.37 -4.68
CA VAL A 134 3.17 -9.53 -3.47
C VAL A 134 4.31 -9.80 -2.49
N ARG A 135 4.66 -11.08 -2.27
CA ARG A 135 5.80 -11.45 -1.41
C ARG A 135 7.09 -10.84 -1.94
N ARG A 136 7.35 -11.02 -3.24
CA ARG A 136 8.57 -10.57 -3.91
C ARG A 136 8.69 -9.06 -3.92
N ALA A 137 7.60 -8.35 -4.19
CA ALA A 137 7.51 -6.89 -4.09
C ALA A 137 7.83 -6.39 -2.67
N VAL A 138 7.22 -6.99 -1.65
CA VAL A 138 7.49 -6.63 -0.25
C VAL A 138 8.94 -6.93 0.12
N ASP A 139 9.47 -8.10 -0.24
CA ASP A 139 10.86 -8.47 0.01
C ASP A 139 11.83 -7.49 -0.69
N GLU A 140 11.53 -7.06 -1.92
CA GLU A 140 12.34 -6.07 -2.65
C GLU A 140 12.36 -4.69 -1.98
N ILE A 141 11.23 -4.24 -1.44
CA ILE A 141 11.17 -3.02 -0.63
C ILE A 141 12.10 -3.18 0.59
N VAL A 142 12.00 -4.29 1.31
CA VAL A 142 12.85 -4.59 2.48
C VAL A 142 14.34 -4.59 2.13
N GLU A 143 14.73 -5.18 1.00
CA GLU A 143 16.13 -5.17 0.55
C GLU A 143 16.60 -3.78 0.13
N THR A 144 15.73 -2.97 -0.48
CA THR A 144 16.03 -1.56 -0.81
C THR A 144 16.34 -0.75 0.45
N PHE A 145 15.59 -0.97 1.53
CA PHE A 145 15.87 -0.37 2.84
C PHE A 145 17.25 -0.72 3.38
N LYS A 146 17.59 -2.02 3.36
CA LYS A 146 18.89 -2.50 3.84
C LYS A 146 20.04 -1.91 3.03
N ALA A 147 19.91 -1.87 1.70
CA ALA A 147 20.91 -1.30 0.81
C ALA A 147 21.15 0.20 1.06
N ARG A 148 20.13 0.93 1.52
CA ARG A 148 20.20 2.35 1.87
C ARG A 148 20.77 2.60 3.28
N GLY A 149 21.02 1.57 4.08
CA GLY A 149 21.50 1.71 5.46
C GLY A 149 20.47 2.31 6.42
N VAL A 150 19.18 2.23 6.07
CA VAL A 150 18.08 2.75 6.88
C VAL A 150 17.50 1.62 7.72
N VAL A 151 17.19 1.91 8.99
CA VAL A 151 16.51 1.01 9.91
C VAL A 151 15.01 1.07 9.63
N MET A 152 14.47 -0.01 9.12
CA MET A 152 13.02 -0.16 8.93
C MET A 152 12.39 -0.63 10.25
N GLU A 153 11.40 0.11 10.77
CA GLU A 153 10.63 -0.21 11.99
C GLU A 153 9.58 -1.31 11.76
N GLY A 154 9.10 -1.40 10.53
CA GLY A 154 8.06 -2.33 10.15
C GLY A 154 7.40 -1.96 8.83
N LEU A 155 6.51 -2.84 8.41
CA LEU A 155 5.64 -2.69 7.26
C LEU A 155 4.20 -2.57 7.76
N SER A 156 3.38 -1.76 7.11
CA SER A 156 1.94 -1.71 7.33
C SER A 156 1.18 -1.73 6.00
N ALA A 157 -0.10 -2.09 6.03
CA ALA A 157 -0.99 -2.07 4.88
C ALA A 157 -2.44 -1.99 5.34
N LEU A 158 -3.26 -1.19 4.68
CA LEU A 158 -4.71 -1.15 4.91
C LEU A 158 -5.39 -2.12 3.95
N THR A 159 -6.01 -3.19 4.47
CA THR A 159 -6.58 -4.26 3.63
C THR A 159 -8.09 -4.18 3.57
N ALA A 160 -8.65 -3.85 2.40
CA ALA A 160 -10.11 -3.74 2.19
C ALA A 160 -10.78 -5.06 1.79
N THR A 161 -10.04 -5.96 1.14
CA THR A 161 -10.58 -7.24 0.64
C THR A 161 -10.12 -8.43 1.48
N ASP A 162 -10.95 -9.47 1.54
CA ASP A 162 -10.59 -10.74 2.18
C ASP A 162 -9.35 -11.36 1.54
N GLN A 163 -9.19 -11.22 0.22
CA GLN A 163 -8.02 -11.70 -0.50
C GLN A 163 -6.76 -10.94 -0.09
N GLY A 164 -6.82 -9.60 -0.02
CA GLY A 164 -5.73 -8.76 0.45
C GLY A 164 -5.33 -9.14 1.89
N ARG A 165 -6.32 -9.22 2.79
CA ARG A 165 -6.09 -9.59 4.20
C ARG A 165 -5.39 -10.95 4.33
N ARG A 166 -5.88 -11.99 3.63
CA ARG A 166 -5.24 -13.32 3.61
C ARG A 166 -3.83 -13.27 3.03
N CYS A 167 -3.59 -12.46 2.02
CA CYS A 167 -2.26 -12.29 1.43
C CYS A 167 -1.28 -11.76 2.46
N PHE A 168 -1.60 -10.66 3.14
CA PHE A 168 -0.72 -10.05 4.14
C PHE A 168 -0.55 -10.91 5.40
N LEU A 169 -1.59 -11.62 5.86
CA LEU A 169 -1.45 -12.62 6.93
C LEU A 169 -0.41 -13.69 6.58
N ASN A 170 -0.44 -14.21 5.35
CA ASN A 170 0.54 -15.20 4.86
C ASN A 170 1.98 -14.63 4.71
N LEU A 171 2.14 -13.31 4.75
CA LEU A 171 3.44 -12.64 4.79
C LEU A 171 3.92 -12.35 6.22
N GLY A 172 3.14 -12.73 7.24
CA GLY A 172 3.44 -12.53 8.64
C GLY A 172 3.02 -11.15 9.19
N PHE A 173 2.05 -10.49 8.54
CA PHE A 173 1.40 -9.31 9.12
C PHE A 173 0.32 -9.75 10.10
N GLU A 174 0.06 -8.91 11.09
CA GLU A 174 -0.95 -9.10 12.11
C GLU A 174 -1.90 -7.89 12.12
N PRO A 175 -3.20 -8.08 12.39
CA PRO A 175 -4.13 -6.97 12.51
C PRO A 175 -3.79 -6.11 13.74
N THR A 176 -3.82 -4.80 13.56
CA THR A 176 -3.59 -3.82 14.65
C THR A 176 -4.83 -3.60 15.51
N GLY A 177 -6.01 -3.98 14.99
CA GLY A 177 -7.31 -3.59 15.51
C GLY A 177 -7.76 -2.17 15.14
N TYR A 178 -6.97 -1.45 14.32
CA TYR A 178 -7.43 -0.26 13.60
C TYR A 178 -8.22 -0.67 12.35
N GLU A 179 -9.46 -0.18 12.22
CA GLU A 179 -10.33 -0.38 11.05
C GLU A 179 -10.90 0.94 10.53
N GLU A 180 -11.01 1.03 9.22
CA GLU A 180 -11.71 2.08 8.48
C GLU A 180 -13.00 1.48 7.91
N VAL A 181 -14.15 2.09 8.21
CA VAL A 181 -15.47 1.63 7.74
C VAL A 181 -16.21 2.78 7.08
N TRP A 182 -16.56 2.61 5.80
CA TRP A 182 -17.34 3.57 5.06
C TRP A 182 -18.83 3.25 5.24
N VAL A 183 -19.58 4.19 5.81
CA VAL A 183 -20.99 4.02 6.18
C VAL A 183 -21.83 5.09 5.51
N ARG A 184 -22.96 4.69 4.92
CA ARG A 184 -23.99 5.60 4.44
C ARG A 184 -25.19 5.56 5.38
N ARG A 185 -25.51 6.71 5.99
CA ARG A 185 -26.56 6.82 7.04
C ARG A 185 -27.97 6.98 6.48
N SER A 186 -28.11 7.50 5.27
CA SER A 186 -29.37 7.64 4.53
C SER A 186 -29.14 7.38 3.05
N PRO A 187 -30.14 6.93 2.27
CA PRO A 187 -29.98 6.57 0.86
C PRO A 187 -29.29 7.65 0.00
N ASP A 188 -29.64 8.93 0.25
CA ASP A 188 -29.09 10.09 -0.47
C ASP A 188 -28.02 10.86 0.36
N GLY A 189 -27.58 10.29 1.48
CA GLY A 189 -26.62 10.90 2.38
C GLY A 189 -25.16 10.75 1.91
N PRO A 190 -24.26 11.61 2.40
CA PRO A 190 -22.84 11.44 2.14
C PRO A 190 -22.33 10.14 2.76
N THR A 191 -21.27 9.58 2.18
CA THR A 191 -20.52 8.50 2.81
C THR A 191 -19.68 9.07 3.94
N GLU A 192 -19.82 8.50 5.14
CA GLU A 192 -19.03 8.81 6.32
C GLU A 192 -17.95 7.76 6.53
N LEU A 193 -16.72 8.19 6.83
CA LEU A 193 -15.65 7.27 7.27
C LEU A 193 -15.65 7.19 8.79
N VAL A 194 -15.98 6.00 9.31
CA VAL A 194 -15.93 5.65 10.74
C VAL A 194 -14.63 4.89 11.02
N VAL A 195 -13.88 5.33 12.02
CA VAL A 195 -12.61 4.73 12.44
C VAL A 195 -12.82 3.97 13.75
N PHE A 196 -12.36 2.72 13.79
CA PHE A 196 -12.33 1.92 15.02
C PHE A 196 -10.88 1.69 15.43
N ARG A 197 -10.55 1.90 16.71
CA ARG A 197 -9.21 1.67 17.26
C ARG A 197 -9.26 0.61 18.36
N HIS A 198 -8.21 -0.19 18.50
CA HIS A 198 -8.09 -1.14 19.59
C HIS A 198 -7.89 -0.40 20.93
N GLY A 199 -8.70 -0.71 21.95
CA GLY A 199 -8.56 -0.13 23.30
C GLY A 199 -9.17 1.25 23.52
N GLY A 200 -9.93 1.81 22.57
CA GLY A 200 -10.65 3.07 22.76
C GLY A 200 -12.06 2.88 23.32
N ASP A 201 -12.41 3.58 24.41
CA ASP A 201 -13.73 3.55 25.06
C ASP A 201 -14.89 4.04 24.16
N GLU A 202 -14.60 4.71 23.04
CA GLU A 202 -15.59 5.17 22.05
C GLU A 202 -16.16 4.05 21.15
N GLN A 203 -15.72 2.80 21.33
CA GLN A 203 -16.16 1.64 20.51
C GLN A 203 -17.67 1.38 20.52
N ASP A 204 -18.43 1.90 21.50
CA ASP A 204 -19.83 1.49 21.71
C ASP A 204 -20.88 2.43 21.07
N GLN A 205 -20.57 3.72 20.89
CA GLN A 205 -21.56 4.70 20.40
C GLN A 205 -21.62 4.85 18.87
N THR A 206 -20.54 4.57 18.14
CA THR A 206 -20.50 4.63 16.67
C THR A 206 -20.94 3.31 16.02
N ARG A 207 -20.75 2.18 16.72
CA ARG A 207 -21.28 0.86 16.33
C ARG A 207 -22.81 0.80 16.32
N THR A 208 -23.47 1.64 17.13
CA THR A 208 -24.90 1.56 17.44
C THR A 208 -25.79 2.44 16.56
N ARG A 209 -25.22 3.33 15.73
CA ARG A 209 -26.02 4.08 14.76
C ARG A 209 -26.34 3.20 13.54
N PRO A 210 -27.60 3.11 13.09
CA PRO A 210 -27.96 2.41 11.85
C PRO A 210 -27.27 3.05 10.64
N GLY A 211 -26.92 2.24 9.64
CA GLY A 211 -26.34 2.69 8.38
C GLY A 211 -25.93 1.51 7.50
N GLU A 212 -25.90 1.73 6.18
CA GLU A 212 -25.38 0.77 5.21
C GLU A 212 -23.85 0.82 5.22
N VAL A 213 -23.19 -0.33 5.44
CA VAL A 213 -21.73 -0.43 5.31
C VAL A 213 -21.38 -0.62 3.84
N LEU A 214 -20.73 0.38 3.26
CA LEU A 214 -20.29 0.37 1.86
C LEU A 214 -18.93 -0.30 1.67
N GLY A 215 -18.10 -0.28 2.70
CA GLY A 215 -16.77 -0.87 2.67
C GLY A 215 -16.16 -0.96 4.06
N ARG A 216 -15.14 -1.82 4.20
CA ARG A 216 -14.33 -1.95 5.40
C ARG A 216 -12.90 -2.24 5.01
N ALA A 217 -11.96 -1.62 5.70
CA ALA A 217 -10.55 -1.94 5.60
C ALA A 217 -9.93 -2.08 6.99
N GLN A 218 -8.94 -2.96 7.10
CA GLN A 218 -8.28 -3.27 8.36
C GLN A 218 -6.78 -3.04 8.23
N MET A 219 -6.21 -2.28 9.17
CA MET A 219 -4.79 -2.00 9.21
C MET A 219 -4.03 -3.21 9.74
N MET A 220 -3.11 -3.67 8.92
CA MET A 220 -2.21 -4.80 9.16
C MET A 220 -0.80 -4.28 9.38
N VAL A 221 -0.03 -4.89 10.28
CA VAL A 221 1.36 -4.51 10.58
C VAL A 221 2.26 -5.73 10.66
N LYS A 222 3.50 -5.59 10.18
CA LYS A 222 4.59 -6.55 10.37
C LYS A 222 5.79 -5.78 10.92
N LYS A 223 6.03 -5.89 12.22
CA LYS A 223 7.20 -5.27 12.85
C LYS A 223 8.46 -6.05 12.49
N THR A 224 9.54 -5.32 12.19
CA THR A 224 10.88 -5.91 12.10
C THR A 224 11.36 -6.22 13.52
N ARG A 225 11.92 -7.40 13.71
CA ARG A 225 12.52 -7.82 14.99
C ARG A 225 13.97 -7.42 15.04
#